data_AF-A0A4Z2IRR0-F1
#
_entry.id   AF-A0A4Z2IRR0-F1
#
_cell.length_a   1.000
_cell.length_b   1.000
_cell.length_c   1.000
_cell.angle_alpha   90.00
_cell.angle_beta   90.00
_cell.angle_gamma   90.00
#
_symmetry.space_group_name_H-M   'P 1'
#
loop_
_entity.id
_entity.type
_entity.pdbx_description
1 polymer ?
#
loop_
_entity_poly.entity_id
_entity_poly.type
_entity_poly.pdbx_seq_one_letter_code
_entity_poly.pdbx_strand_id
1 'polypeptide(L)'
;MLPELELTDSAKQVTGFTVVDGELKRHGAPVTTEPLAEAFGSFLDFLRSFPRPVRLGAHNAKFFDAPVLRRVLRQLGLLGDFRKVVSGFVDTYPMSKNLFTLPSYSQENLVRHFLKKSYDAHNALEDATMLEELFNKWAPTTQAIYRVTYAV
;
A
#
# COMPACT_ATOMS: atom_id res chain seq x y z
N MET A 1 -4.67 -13.40 -3.80
CA MET A 1 -4.60 -14.35 -2.68
C MET A 1 -5.93 -14.40 -1.96
N LEU A 2 -6.37 -15.58 -1.51
CA LEU A 2 -7.51 -15.73 -0.61
C LEU A 2 -7.05 -15.45 0.84
N PRO A 3 -7.82 -14.70 1.65
CA PRO A 3 -7.51 -14.54 3.06
C PRO A 3 -7.77 -15.85 3.81
N GLU A 4 -6.87 -16.21 4.74
CA GLU A 4 -7.01 -17.41 5.59
C GLU A 4 -8.08 -17.25 6.66
N LEU A 5 -8.38 -16.01 7.04
CA LEU A 5 -9.38 -15.65 8.03
C LEU A 5 -10.51 -14.87 7.39
N GLU A 6 -11.69 -14.97 7.99
CA GLU A 6 -12.83 -14.18 7.56
C GLU A 6 -12.55 -12.68 7.66
N LEU A 7 -13.01 -11.95 6.64
CA LEU A 7 -13.00 -10.50 6.66
C LEU A 7 -13.98 -10.01 7.74
N THR A 8 -13.55 -9.05 8.55
CA THR A 8 -14.46 -8.34 9.46
C THR A 8 -15.54 -7.60 8.66
N ASP A 9 -16.71 -7.37 9.25
CA ASP A 9 -17.81 -6.68 8.56
C ASP A 9 -17.43 -5.26 8.14
N SER A 10 -16.61 -4.56 8.92
CA SER A 10 -16.07 -3.26 8.55
C SER A 10 -15.17 -3.35 7.31
N ALA A 11 -14.30 -4.36 7.22
CA ALA A 11 -13.45 -4.56 6.04
C ALA A 11 -14.29 -4.90 4.80
N LYS A 12 -15.33 -5.74 4.94
CA LYS A 12 -16.28 -6.04 3.85
C LYS A 12 -16.97 -4.78 3.35
N GLN A 13 -17.49 -3.95 4.26
CA GLN A 13 -18.21 -2.72 3.92
C GLN A 13 -17.34 -1.72 3.18
N VAL A 14 -16.09 -1.55 3.62
CA VAL A 14 -15.17 -0.54 3.11
C VAL A 14 -14.56 -0.95 1.77
N THR A 15 -14.18 -2.23 1.61
CA THR A 15 -13.46 -2.70 0.41
C THR A 15 -14.37 -3.36 -0.63
N GLY A 16 -15.58 -3.77 -0.23
CA GLY A 16 -16.48 -4.58 -1.04
C GLY A 16 -16.08 -6.05 -1.16
N PHE A 17 -15.00 -6.50 -0.51
CA PHE A 17 -14.57 -7.88 -0.59
C PHE A 17 -15.39 -8.82 0.30
N THR A 18 -15.73 -9.99 -0.24
CA THR A 18 -16.30 -11.11 0.49
C THR A 18 -15.65 -12.41 0.04
N VAL A 19 -15.68 -13.44 0.90
CA VAL A 19 -15.31 -14.81 0.52
C VAL A 19 -16.58 -15.65 0.57
N VAL A 20 -16.95 -16.25 -0.55
CA VAL A 20 -18.16 -17.08 -0.68
C VAL A 20 -17.75 -18.35 -1.42
N ASP A 21 -18.02 -19.52 -0.82
CA ASP A 21 -17.70 -20.84 -1.38
C ASP A 21 -16.23 -21.01 -1.81
N GLY A 22 -15.31 -20.42 -1.04
CA GLY A 22 -13.88 -20.47 -1.33
C GLY A 22 -13.40 -19.51 -2.42
N GLU A 23 -14.29 -18.65 -2.95
CA GLU A 23 -13.94 -17.63 -3.95
C GLU A 23 -13.94 -16.23 -3.35
N LEU A 24 -12.90 -15.45 -3.65
CA LEU A 24 -12.86 -14.03 -3.32
C LEU A 24 -13.70 -13.25 -4.35
N LYS A 25 -14.65 -12.45 -3.86
CA LYS A 25 -15.51 -11.61 -4.68
C LYS A 25 -15.39 -10.15 -4.26
N ARG A 26 -15.44 -9.21 -5.19
CA ARG A 26 -15.54 -7.76 -4.94
C ARG A 26 -16.86 -7.25 -5.47
N HIS A 27 -17.70 -6.70 -4.59
CA HIS A 27 -19.07 -6.28 -4.92
C HIS A 27 -19.89 -7.38 -5.63
N GLY A 28 -19.68 -8.64 -5.22
CA GLY A 28 -20.33 -9.82 -5.79
C GLY A 28 -19.68 -10.39 -7.05
N ALA A 29 -18.75 -9.67 -7.69
CA ALA A 29 -18.02 -10.17 -8.86
C ALA A 29 -16.79 -10.98 -8.43
N PRO A 30 -16.55 -12.19 -9.00
CA PRO A 30 -15.36 -12.97 -8.73
C PRO A 30 -14.07 -12.22 -9.07
N VAL A 31 -13.05 -12.39 -8.23
CA VAL A 31 -11.72 -11.82 -8.44
C VAL A 31 -10.71 -12.95 -8.56
N THR A 32 -9.87 -12.87 -9.59
CA THR A 32 -8.76 -13.82 -9.76
C THR A 32 -7.83 -13.74 -8.56
N THR A 33 -7.50 -14.90 -8.00
CA THR A 33 -6.54 -14.99 -6.90
C THR A 33 -5.36 -15.86 -7.29
N GLU A 34 -4.18 -15.46 -6.84
CA GLU A 34 -2.96 -16.26 -6.95
C GLU A 34 -2.53 -16.77 -5.56
N PRO A 35 -1.80 -17.91 -5.51
CA PRO A 35 -1.13 -18.37 -4.31
C PRO A 35 -0.22 -17.29 -3.73
N LEU A 36 -0.20 -17.19 -2.40
CA LEU A 36 0.53 -16.14 -1.70
C LEU A 36 2.03 -16.11 -2.05
N ALA A 37 2.64 -17.29 -2.16
CA ALA A 37 4.06 -17.41 -2.49
C ALA A 37 4.38 -16.93 -3.92
N GLU A 38 3.51 -17.24 -4.89
CA GLU A 38 3.68 -16.81 -6.30
C GLU A 38 3.51 -15.30 -6.43
N ALA A 39 2.46 -14.73 -5.82
CA ALA A 39 2.23 -13.29 -5.82
C ALA A 39 3.41 -12.51 -5.21
N PHE A 40 3.99 -13.00 -4.11
CA PHE A 40 5.15 -12.38 -3.48
C PHE A 40 6.45 -12.59 -4.25
N GLY A 41 6.62 -13.73 -4.93
CA GLY A 41 7.72 -13.96 -5.85
C GLY A 41 7.71 -12.94 -6.99
N SER A 42 6.58 -12.84 -7.68
CA SER A 42 6.35 -11.87 -8.76
C SER A 42 6.52 -10.42 -8.28
N PHE A 43 6.02 -10.09 -7.09
CA PHE A 43 6.22 -8.76 -6.50
C PHE A 43 7.69 -8.45 -6.24
N LEU A 44 8.46 -9.40 -5.70
CA LEU A 44 9.89 -9.19 -5.45
C LEU A 44 10.68 -9.05 -6.75
N ASP A 45 10.33 -9.81 -7.80
CA ASP A 45 10.94 -9.68 -9.12
C ASP A 45 10.60 -8.35 -9.79
N PHE A 46 9.36 -7.88 -9.65
CA PHE A 46 8.98 -6.53 -10.03
C PHE A 46 9.85 -5.48 -9.33
N LEU A 47 10.05 -5.58 -8.02
CA LEU A 47 10.92 -4.65 -7.29
C LEU A 47 12.39 -4.72 -7.71
N ARG A 48 12.88 -5.91 -8.12
CA ARG A 48 14.26 -6.09 -8.63
C ARG A 48 14.47 -5.44 -9.99
N SER A 49 13.40 -5.19 -10.75
CA SER A 49 13.48 -4.52 -12.06
C SER A 49 13.87 -3.03 -11.96
N PHE A 50 13.70 -2.42 -10.79
CA PHE A 50 14.06 -1.02 -10.56
C PHE A 50 15.54 -0.86 -10.16
N PRO A 51 16.14 0.33 -10.40
CA PRO A 51 17.42 0.68 -9.80
C PRO A 51 17.38 0.57 -8.27
N ARG A 52 18.33 -0.19 -7.71
CA ARG A 52 18.38 -0.51 -6.28
C ARG A 52 19.24 0.50 -5.49
N PRO A 53 18.93 0.73 -4.20
CA PRO A 53 17.83 0.13 -3.46
C PRO A 53 16.49 0.89 -3.63
N VAL A 54 15.38 0.15 -3.63
CA VAL A 54 14.02 0.69 -3.76
C VAL A 54 13.51 1.21 -2.42
N ARG A 55 12.60 2.20 -2.44
CA ARG A 55 11.80 2.62 -1.28
C ARG A 55 10.33 2.46 -1.62
N LEU A 56 9.56 1.89 -0.71
CA LEU A 56 8.12 1.70 -0.91
C LEU A 56 7.34 2.83 -0.24
N GLY A 57 6.56 3.58 -1.02
CA GLY A 57 5.64 4.59 -0.51
C GLY A 57 4.28 4.00 -0.20
N ALA A 58 3.74 4.28 0.99
CA ALA A 58 2.36 3.99 1.34
C ALA A 58 1.83 5.02 2.34
N HIS A 59 0.51 5.18 2.40
CA HIS A 59 -0.13 6.16 3.26
C HIS A 59 -0.52 5.54 4.60
N ASN A 60 0.04 6.07 5.70
CA ASN A 60 -0.04 5.45 7.03
C ASN A 60 0.67 4.08 7.09
N ALA A 61 1.69 3.90 6.24
CA ALA A 61 2.43 2.67 6.04
C ALA A 61 2.93 2.05 7.36
N LYS A 62 3.42 2.90 8.29
CA LYS A 62 4.08 2.45 9.52
C LYS A 62 3.16 1.65 10.43
N PHE A 63 1.87 1.98 10.39
CA PHE A 63 0.87 1.40 11.28
C PHE A 63 -0.06 0.40 10.57
N PHE A 64 0.05 0.27 9.24
CA PHE A 64 -0.84 -0.60 8.46
C PHE A 64 -0.08 -1.51 7.49
N ASP A 65 0.31 -1.00 6.32
CA ASP A 65 0.85 -1.83 5.24
C ASP A 65 2.17 -2.50 5.60
N ALA A 66 3.11 -1.76 6.20
CA ALA A 66 4.44 -2.31 6.49
C ALA A 66 4.42 -3.42 7.55
N PRO A 67 3.69 -3.31 8.68
CA PRO A 67 3.50 -4.44 9.59
C PRO A 67 2.91 -5.69 8.93
N VAL A 68 1.88 -5.54 8.09
CA VAL A 68 1.22 -6.65 7.39
C VAL A 68 2.19 -7.29 6.40
N LEU A 69 2.82 -6.49 5.55
CA LEU A 69 3.77 -6.96 4.54
C LEU A 69 4.94 -7.71 5.18
N ARG A 70 5.49 -7.17 6.27
CA ARG A 70 6.60 -7.81 7.01
C ARG A 70 6.18 -9.12 7.66
N ARG A 71 4.95 -9.23 8.17
CA ARG A 71 4.43 -10.49 8.72
C ARG A 71 4.40 -11.57 7.64
N VAL A 72 3.85 -11.25 6.47
CA VAL A 72 3.75 -12.19 5.36
C VAL A 72 5.14 -12.58 4.84
N LEU A 73 6.05 -11.61 4.66
CA LEU A 73 7.43 -11.89 4.25
C LEU A 73 8.17 -12.82 5.23
N ARG A 74 7.90 -12.72 6.54
CA ARG A 74 8.46 -13.66 7.53
C ARG A 74 7.86 -15.04 7.40
N GLN A 75 6.54 -15.15 7.24
CA GLN A 75 5.85 -16.43 7.07
C GLN A 75 6.36 -17.19 5.83
N LEU A 76 6.69 -16.46 4.76
CA LEU A 76 7.26 -17.02 3.53
C LEU A 76 8.78 -17.21 3.56
N GLY A 77 9.48 -16.78 4.63
CA GLY A 77 10.94 -16.81 4.67
C GLY A 77 11.65 -15.81 3.73
N LEU A 78 10.91 -14.89 3.10
CA LEU A 78 11.41 -13.95 2.08
C LEU A 78 11.94 -12.62 2.64
N LEU A 79 11.82 -12.37 3.95
CA LEU A 79 12.21 -11.08 4.54
C LEU A 79 13.68 -10.71 4.28
N GLY A 80 14.58 -11.70 4.26
CA GLY A 80 16.00 -11.48 3.98
C GLY A 80 16.24 -11.00 2.55
N ASP A 81 15.61 -11.63 1.57
CA ASP A 81 15.73 -11.24 0.16
C ASP A 81 15.06 -9.90 -0.13
N PHE A 82 13.93 -9.63 0.51
CA PHE A 82 13.27 -8.35 0.42
C PHE A 82 14.16 -7.20 0.90
N ARG A 83 14.89 -7.38 2.02
CA ARG A 83 15.84 -6.37 2.53
C ARG A 83 17.04 -6.09 1.62
N LYS A 84 17.38 -7.02 0.71
CA LYS A 84 18.42 -6.79 -0.32
C LYS A 84 17.92 -5.89 -1.46
N VAL A 85 16.60 -5.75 -1.61
CA VAL A 85 15.97 -4.99 -2.70
C VAL A 85 15.40 -3.67 -2.19
N VAL A 86 14.77 -3.68 -1.02
CA VAL A 86 14.06 -2.53 -0.43
C VAL A 86 14.84 -1.97 0.75
N SER A 87 15.21 -0.69 0.66
CA SER A 87 15.92 0.04 1.72
C SER A 87 15.01 0.56 2.84
N GLY A 88 13.71 0.69 2.59
CA GLY A 88 12.76 1.15 3.58
C GLY A 88 11.40 1.55 3.01
N PHE A 89 10.54 2.00 3.92
CA PHE A 89 9.22 2.52 3.62
C PHE A 89 9.18 4.03 3.81
N VAL A 90 8.43 4.73 2.95
CA VAL A 90 8.13 6.15 3.05
C VAL A 90 6.67 6.29 3.48
N ASP A 91 6.43 6.83 4.67
CA ASP A 91 5.05 7.07 5.15
C ASP A 91 4.55 8.44 4.71
N THR A 92 3.62 8.48 3.77
CA THR A 92 3.11 9.73 3.21
C THR A 92 2.10 10.43 4.13
N TYR A 93 1.57 9.73 5.15
CA TYR A 93 0.66 10.35 6.12
C TYR A 93 1.36 11.42 6.99
N PRO A 94 2.42 11.10 7.77
CA PRO A 94 3.17 12.13 8.48
C PRO A 94 3.86 13.10 7.51
N MET A 95 4.20 12.68 6.28
CA MET A 95 4.75 13.60 5.27
C MET A 95 3.77 14.71 4.95
N SER A 96 2.51 14.37 4.65
CA SER A 96 1.48 15.34 4.30
C SER A 96 1.24 16.36 5.42
N LYS A 97 1.29 15.93 6.69
CA LYS A 97 1.23 16.80 7.88
C LYS A 97 2.43 17.72 8.04
N ASN A 98 3.61 17.27 7.61
CA ASN A 98 4.82 18.09 7.68
C ASN A 98 4.87 19.15 6.56
N LEU A 99 4.21 18.88 5.43
CA LEU A 99 4.21 19.76 4.26
C LEU A 99 3.06 20.78 4.29
N PHE A 100 1.93 20.43 4.88
CA PHE A 100 0.69 21.18 4.75
C PHE A 100 -0.09 21.25 6.07
N THR A 101 -0.93 22.28 6.20
CA THR A 101 -1.91 22.43 7.27
C THR A 101 -3.32 22.24 6.70
N LEU A 102 -3.93 21.09 6.95
CA LEU A 102 -5.24 20.69 6.43
C LEU A 102 -6.18 20.18 7.55
N PRO A 103 -7.50 20.28 7.37
CA PRO A 103 -8.47 19.75 8.34
C PRO A 103 -8.53 18.22 8.37
N SER A 104 -8.11 17.54 7.29
CA SER A 104 -8.03 16.08 7.21
C SER A 104 -6.87 15.67 6.32
N TYR A 105 -6.23 14.56 6.70
CA TYR A 105 -5.11 13.96 5.98
C TYR A 105 -5.43 12.53 5.53
N SER A 106 -6.71 12.16 5.43
CA SER A 106 -7.05 10.92 4.71
C SER A 106 -6.63 11.04 3.26
N GLN A 107 -6.20 9.94 2.63
CA GLN A 107 -5.75 9.95 1.24
C GLN A 107 -6.83 10.52 0.31
N GLU A 108 -8.09 10.10 0.48
CA GLU A 108 -9.24 10.66 -0.26
C GLU A 108 -9.34 12.18 -0.15
N ASN A 109 -9.17 12.73 1.04
CA ASN A 109 -9.22 14.17 1.24
C ASN A 109 -8.04 14.86 0.57
N LEU A 110 -6.85 14.27 0.63
CA LEU A 110 -5.65 14.79 -0.03
C LEU A 110 -5.82 14.79 -1.56
N VAL A 111 -6.33 13.69 -2.15
CA VAL A 111 -6.64 13.58 -3.58
C VAL A 111 -7.66 14.65 -3.98
N ARG A 112 -8.77 14.76 -3.25
CA ARG A 112 -9.80 15.77 -3.50
C ARG A 112 -9.23 17.19 -3.41
N HIS A 113 -8.39 17.44 -2.42
CA HIS A 113 -7.82 18.76 -2.17
C HIS A 113 -6.79 19.17 -3.25
N PHE A 114 -5.81 18.32 -3.54
CA PHE A 114 -4.66 18.64 -4.39
C PHE A 114 -4.86 18.30 -5.87
N LEU A 115 -5.54 17.19 -6.16
CA LEU A 115 -5.75 16.69 -7.53
C LEU A 115 -7.13 17.07 -8.08
N LYS A 116 -8.06 17.50 -7.23
CA LYS A 116 -9.45 17.83 -7.59
C LYS A 116 -10.19 16.62 -8.20
N LYS A 117 -9.85 15.42 -7.74
CA LYS A 117 -10.45 14.15 -8.18
C LYS A 117 -11.17 13.45 -7.01
N SER A 118 -12.09 12.57 -7.36
CA SER A 118 -12.55 11.47 -6.50
C SER A 118 -12.19 10.16 -7.18
N TYR A 119 -12.06 9.08 -6.41
CA TYR A 119 -11.71 7.77 -6.93
C TYR A 119 -12.34 6.67 -6.08
N ASP A 120 -12.27 5.43 -6.56
CA ASP A 120 -12.69 4.22 -5.83
C ASP A 120 -11.70 3.91 -4.71
N ALA A 121 -11.78 4.67 -3.62
CA ALA A 121 -10.96 4.46 -2.43
C ALA A 121 -11.19 3.06 -1.87
N HIS A 122 -10.14 2.49 -1.27
CA HIS A 122 -10.13 1.11 -0.78
C HIS A 122 -10.05 0.03 -1.88
N ASN A 123 -9.82 0.45 -3.13
CA ASN A 123 -9.18 -0.38 -4.15
C ASN A 123 -7.66 -0.17 -4.10
N ALA A 124 -6.88 -1.24 -3.89
CA ALA A 124 -5.43 -1.14 -3.73
C ALA A 124 -4.69 -0.55 -4.94
N LEU A 125 -5.14 -0.82 -6.18
CA LEU A 125 -4.52 -0.28 -7.38
C LEU A 125 -4.81 1.22 -7.53
N GLU A 126 -6.05 1.62 -7.31
CA GLU A 126 -6.45 3.03 -7.37
C GLU A 126 -5.79 3.82 -6.22
N ASP A 127 -5.72 3.25 -5.02
CA ASP A 127 -5.04 3.85 -3.88
C ASP A 127 -3.55 4.08 -4.17
N ALA A 128 -2.86 3.11 -4.77
CA ALA A 128 -1.46 3.25 -5.17
C ALA A 128 -1.27 4.30 -6.27
N THR A 129 -2.14 4.29 -7.28
CA THR A 129 -2.09 5.22 -8.42
C THR A 129 -2.32 6.66 -7.98
N MET A 130 -3.35 6.90 -7.16
CA MET A 130 -3.64 8.23 -6.64
C MET A 130 -2.55 8.71 -5.67
N LEU A 131 -1.95 7.79 -4.91
CA LEU A 131 -0.84 8.15 -4.04
C LEU A 131 0.42 8.55 -4.82
N GLU A 132 0.72 7.87 -5.93
CA GLU A 132 1.78 8.27 -6.86
C GLU A 132 1.52 9.67 -7.44
N GLU A 133 0.31 9.93 -7.95
CA GLU A 133 -0.07 11.25 -8.44
C GLU A 133 0.09 12.34 -7.37
N LEU A 134 -0.34 12.07 -6.13
CA LEU A 134 -0.15 12.98 -5.00
C LEU A 134 1.32 13.24 -4.72
N PHE A 135 2.13 12.19 -4.65
CA PHE A 135 3.56 12.30 -4.38
C PHE A 135 4.25 13.15 -5.44
N ASN A 136 3.93 12.94 -6.71
CA ASN A 136 4.43 13.74 -7.83
C ASN A 136 3.92 15.19 -7.76
N LYS A 137 2.64 15.40 -7.41
CA LYS A 137 2.05 16.74 -7.24
C LYS A 137 2.70 17.53 -6.12
N TRP A 138 3.05 16.88 -5.01
CA TRP A 138 3.71 17.52 -3.88
C TRP A 138 5.18 17.82 -4.15
N ALA A 139 5.83 17.06 -5.05
CA ALA A 139 7.24 17.16 -5.38
C ALA A 139 8.13 17.32 -4.13
N PRO A 140 8.06 16.38 -3.15
CA PRO A 140 8.71 16.55 -1.87
C PRO A 140 10.23 16.56 -2.02
N THR A 141 10.90 17.40 -1.23
CA THR A 141 12.36 17.42 -1.18
C THR A 141 12.89 16.10 -0.63
N THR A 142 14.13 15.74 -0.99
CA THR A 142 14.80 14.55 -0.45
C THR A 142 14.81 14.55 1.08
N GLN A 143 14.98 15.72 1.71
CA GLN A 143 14.94 15.86 3.17
C GLN A 143 13.55 15.52 3.75
N ALA A 144 12.47 15.96 3.09
CA ALA A 144 11.12 15.63 3.53
C ALA A 144 10.86 14.11 3.45
N ILE A 145 11.33 13.46 2.38
CA ILE A 145 11.25 12.00 2.21
C ILE A 145 12.03 11.29 3.33
N TYR A 146 13.28 11.68 3.59
CA TYR A 146 14.11 11.05 4.62
C TYR A 146 13.50 11.11 6.02
N ARG A 147 12.86 12.23 6.39
CA ARG A 147 12.25 12.41 7.73
C ARG A 147 11.14 11.43 8.07
N VAL A 148 10.50 10.85 7.04
CA VAL A 148 9.40 9.89 7.21
C VAL A 148 9.74 8.51 6.68
N THR A 149 11.01 8.29 6.33
CA THR A 149 11.50 6.99 5.88
C THR A 149 11.89 6.15 7.10
N TYR A 150 11.53 4.87 7.11
CA TYR A 150 11.97 3.91 8.12
C TYR A 150 12.33 2.56 7.50
N ALA A 151 13.23 1.84 8.16
CA ALA A 151 13.74 0.57 7.67
C ALA A 151 12.70 -0.56 7.72
N VAL A 152 12.95 -1.61 6.92
CA VAL A 152 12.12 -2.83 6.82
C VAL A 152 12.22 -3.72 8.05
#